data_AF-A0A7Y0BDT7-F1
#
_entry.id   AF-A0A7Y0BDT7-F1
#
_cell.length_a   1.000
_cell.length_b   1.000
_cell.length_c   1.000
_cell.angle_alpha   90.00
_cell.angle_beta   90.00
_cell.angle_gamma   90.00
#
_symmetry.space_group_name_H-M   'P 1'
#
loop_
_entity.id
_entity.type
_entity.pdbx_description
1 polymer ?
#
loop_
_entity_poly.entity_id
_entity_poly.type
_entity_poly.pdbx_seq_one_letter_code
_entity_poly.pdbx_strand_id
1 'polypeptide(L)'
;MLTVTGVFDDGAAYRVQITGRADRPVIGSRRAAALIELHMGERIALSPAGPMKVVSGDDTKAVLEVLRRSTNVINSMGAAAP
;
A
#
# COMPACT_ATOMS: atom_id res chain seq x y z
N MET A 1 7.90 7.46 5.97
CA MET A 1 7.21 6.26 6.49
C MET A 1 5.75 6.61 6.71
N LEU A 2 4.83 5.73 6.34
CA LEU A 2 3.38 5.98 6.32
C LEU A 2 2.67 4.83 7.03
N THR A 3 1.84 5.13 8.03
CA THR A 3 1.03 4.13 8.73
C THR A 3 -0.35 4.06 8.11
N VAL A 4 -0.81 2.86 7.78
CA VAL A 4 -2.10 2.61 7.14
C VAL A 4 -2.91 1.66 8.00
N THR A 5 -4.16 2.02 8.26
CA THR A 5 -5.15 1.16 8.92
C THR A 5 -6.27 0.90 7.93
N GLY A 6 -6.66 -0.36 7.77
CA GLY A 6 -7.71 -0.77 6.85
C GLY A 6 -8.31 -2.11 7.24
N VAL A 7 -9.18 -2.61 6.37
CA VAL A 7 -9.90 -3.87 6.54
C VAL A 7 -9.85 -4.63 5.22
N PHE A 8 -9.54 -5.92 5.29
CA PHE A 8 -9.63 -6.82 4.14
C PHE A 8 -11.10 -7.15 3.81
N ASP A 9 -11.36 -7.71 2.63
CA ASP A 9 -12.72 -8.07 2.20
C ASP A 9 -13.41 -9.11 3.10
N ASP A 10 -12.63 -9.90 3.84
CA ASP A 10 -13.12 -10.85 4.85
C ASP A 10 -13.46 -10.20 6.21
N GLY A 11 -13.33 -8.88 6.32
CA GLY A 11 -13.58 -8.12 7.55
C GLY A 11 -12.40 -8.06 8.52
N ALA A 12 -11.26 -8.69 8.21
CA ALA A 12 -10.09 -8.63 9.08
C ALA A 12 -9.46 -7.24 9.05
N ALA A 13 -9.41 -6.58 10.21
CA ALA A 13 -8.71 -5.30 10.36
C ALA A 13 -7.19 -5.49 10.33
N TYR A 14 -6.48 -4.51 9.79
CA TYR A 14 -5.02 -4.45 9.82
C TYR A 14 -4.53 -3.04 10.14
N ARG A 15 -3.33 -2.99 10.73
CA ARG A 15 -2.52 -1.78 10.81
C ARG A 15 -1.12 -2.12 10.33
N VAL A 16 -0.63 -1.38 9.36
CA VAL A 16 0.66 -1.60 8.74
C VAL A 16 1.45 -0.31 8.60
N GLN A 17 2.75 -0.46 8.46
CA GLN A 17 3.64 0.64 8.10
C GLN A 17 4.24 0.37 6.73
N ILE A 18 4.06 1.32 5.82
CA ILE A 18 4.73 1.38 4.53
C ILE A 18 6.12 1.99 4.76
N THR A 19 7.13 1.20 4.45
CA THR A 19 8.53 1.48 4.80
C THR A 19 9.26 2.31 3.75
N GLY A 20 8.86 2.20 2.47
CA GLY A 20 9.62 2.73 1.34
C GLY A 20 10.87 1.91 1.03
N ARG A 21 10.86 0.60 1.33
CA ARG A 21 11.96 -0.32 1.06
C ARG A 21 11.52 -1.42 0.09
N ALA A 22 12.27 -1.60 -1.00
CA ALA A 22 11.98 -2.63 -1.99
C ALA A 22 11.95 -4.05 -1.41
N ASP A 23 12.86 -4.36 -0.46
CA ASP A 23 12.98 -5.68 0.17
C ASP A 23 11.94 -5.94 1.28
N ARG A 24 11.28 -4.89 1.76
CA ARG A 24 10.30 -4.98 2.86
C ARG A 24 9.31 -3.83 2.78
N PRO A 25 8.43 -3.79 1.76
CA PRO A 25 7.57 -2.64 1.49
C PRO A 25 6.60 -2.32 2.64
N VAL A 26 6.13 -3.36 3.32
CA VAL A 26 5.14 -3.27 4.38
C VAL A 26 5.54 -4.12 5.58
N ILE A 27 5.30 -3.61 6.80
CA ILE A 27 5.43 -4.36 8.06
C ILE A 27 4.15 -4.25 8.89
N GLY A 28 3.95 -5.17 9.83
CA GLY A 28 2.79 -5.21 10.73
C GLY A 28 1.66 -6.14 10.28
N SER A 29 1.68 -6.62 9.03
CA SER A 29 0.76 -7.66 8.55
C SER A 29 1.40 -8.49 7.44
N ARG A 30 1.48 -9.81 7.65
CA ARG A 30 1.96 -10.75 6.61
C ARG A 30 1.03 -10.79 5.41
N ARG A 31 -0.29 -10.70 5.63
CA ARG A 31 -1.29 -10.66 4.55
C ARG A 31 -1.13 -9.42 3.68
N ALA A 32 -0.94 -8.26 4.30
CA ALA A 32 -0.71 -7.02 3.55
C ALA A 32 0.61 -7.10 2.76
N ALA A 33 1.69 -7.63 3.36
CA ALA A 33 2.95 -7.82 2.65
C ALA A 33 2.80 -8.73 1.42
N ALA A 34 2.17 -9.90 1.59
CA ALA A 34 1.91 -10.83 0.49
C ALA A 34 1.01 -10.22 -0.60
N LEU A 35 0.03 -9.39 -0.22
CA LEU A 35 -0.83 -8.67 -1.17
C LEU A 35 -0.02 -7.67 -2.02
N ILE A 36 0.94 -6.96 -1.41
CA ILE A 36 1.83 -6.07 -2.17
C ILE A 36 2.73 -6.88 -3.10
N GLU A 37 3.32 -7.98 -2.62
CA GLU A 37 4.16 -8.87 -3.43
C GLU A 37 3.42 -9.40 -4.65
N LEU A 38 2.13 -9.74 -4.52
CA LEU A 38 1.29 -10.20 -5.63
C LEU A 38 1.16 -9.15 -6.76
N HIS A 39 1.15 -7.86 -6.42
CA HIS A 39 0.99 -6.78 -7.39
C HIS A 39 2.32 -6.15 -7.83
N MET A 40 3.48 -6.65 -7.35
CA MET A 40 4.78 -6.11 -7.72
C MET A 40 5.00 -6.23 -9.24
N GLY A 41 5.51 -5.14 -9.85
CA GLY A 41 5.74 -5.09 -11.30
C GLY A 41 4.51 -4.78 -12.14
N GLU A 42 3.30 -4.79 -11.57
CA GLU A 42 2.09 -4.39 -12.28
C GLU A 42 2.06 -2.89 -12.53
N ARG A 43 1.37 -2.46 -13.59
CA ARG A 43 1.11 -1.02 -13.83
C ARG A 43 -0.26 -0.65 -13.27
N ILE A 44 -0.26 0.26 -12.28
CA ILE A 44 -1.47 0.81 -11.68
C ILE A 44 -1.52 2.33 -11.85
N ALA A 45 -2.73 2.89 -11.92
CA ALA A 45 -2.89 4.35 -11.90
C ALA A 45 -2.84 4.85 -10.45
N LEU A 46 -2.02 5.87 -10.14
CA LEU A 46 -1.93 6.42 -8.78
C LEU A 46 -3.15 7.27 -8.37
N SER A 47 -4.06 7.53 -9.31
CA SER A 47 -5.34 8.19 -9.10
C SER A 47 -6.27 7.86 -10.29
N PRO A 48 -7.59 8.12 -10.20
CA PRO A 48 -8.53 7.76 -11.27
C PRO A 48 -8.17 8.28 -12.67
N ALA A 49 -7.49 9.43 -12.76
CA ALA A 49 -7.01 10.03 -14.01
C ALA A 49 -5.48 10.22 -14.01
N GLY A 50 -4.77 9.55 -13.10
CA GLY A 50 -3.34 9.74 -12.89
C GLY A 50 -2.47 8.95 -13.88
N PRO A 51 -1.17 9.24 -13.91
CA PRO A 51 -0.22 8.44 -14.68
C PRO A 51 -0.19 7.01 -14.16
N MET A 52 -0.04 6.07 -15.10
CA MET A 52 0.26 4.68 -14.79
C MET A 52 1.68 4.59 -14.24
N LYS A 53 1.86 3.85 -13.15
CA LYS A 53 3.15 3.60 -12.54
C LYS A 53 3.32 2.13 -12.22
N VAL A 54 4.54 1.63 -12.36
CA VAL A 54 4.90 0.27 -11.96
C VAL A 54 4.91 0.20 -10.44
N VAL A 55 4.24 -0.81 -9.88
CA VAL A 55 4.27 -1.09 -8.45
C VAL A 55 5.68 -1.53 -8.06
N SER A 56 6.30 -0.76 -7.19
CA SER A 56 7.61 -1.04 -6.61
C SER A 56 7.56 -0.82 -5.11
N GLY A 57 8.24 -1.69 -4.36
CA GLY A 57 8.17 -1.68 -2.90
C GLY A 57 8.83 -0.47 -2.23
N ASP A 58 9.73 0.21 -2.93
CA ASP A 58 10.33 1.48 -2.52
C ASP A 58 9.43 2.69 -2.82
N ASP A 59 8.43 2.54 -3.69
CA ASP A 59 7.46 3.58 -3.97
C ASP A 59 6.26 3.51 -3.02
N THR A 60 6.33 4.32 -1.96
CA THR A 60 5.27 4.41 -0.96
C THR A 60 3.89 4.77 -1.52
N LYS A 61 3.81 5.55 -2.61
CA LYS A 61 2.53 5.93 -3.23
C LYS A 61 1.92 4.75 -3.98
N ALA A 62 2.73 3.99 -4.72
CA ALA A 62 2.26 2.79 -5.40
C ALA A 62 1.79 1.74 -4.39
N VAL A 63 2.57 1.48 -3.33
CA VAL A 63 2.18 0.55 -2.26
C VAL A 63 0.87 0.96 -1.58
N LEU A 64 0.69 2.24 -1.27
CA LEU A 64 -0.56 2.75 -0.70
C LEU A 64 -1.74 2.54 -1.66
N GLU A 65 -1.54 2.80 -2.94
CA GLU A 65 -2.60 2.68 -3.94
C GLU A 65 -3.02 1.22 -4.15
N VAL A 66 -2.08 0.26 -4.12
CA VAL A 66 -2.43 -1.17 -4.08
C VAL A 66 -3.32 -1.48 -2.87
N LEU A 67 -2.97 -1.00 -1.67
CA LEU A 67 -3.81 -1.21 -0.48
C LEU A 67 -5.21 -0.60 -0.64
N ARG A 68 -5.34 0.59 -1.26
CA ARG A 68 -6.64 1.23 -1.51
C ARG A 68 -7.50 0.50 -2.52
N ARG A 69 -6.89 -0.16 -3.50
CA ARG A 69 -7.59 -0.90 -4.56
C ARG A 69 -8.03 -2.29 -4.11
N SER A 70 -7.22 -2.93 -3.27
CA SER A 70 -7.45 -4.33 -2.86
C SER A 70 -8.04 -4.47 -1.44
N THR A 71 -8.16 -3.38 -0.69
CA THR A 71 -8.71 -3.38 0.67
C THR A 71 -9.45 -2.08 0.96
N ASN A 72 -10.27 -2.07 2.01
CA ASN A 72 -10.89 -0.86 2.51
C ASN A 72 -9.93 -0.11 3.45
N VAL A 73 -9.24 0.91 2.94
CA VAL A 73 -8.35 1.77 3.75
C VAL A 73 -9.18 2.78 4.54
N ILE A 74 -9.12 2.71 5.87
CA ILE A 74 -9.85 3.60 6.78
C ILE A 74 -9.06 4.86 7.08
N ASN A 75 -7.75 4.73 7.32
CA ASN A 75 -6.89 5.84 7.67
C ASN A 75 -5.48 5.61 7.13
N SER A 76 -4.87 6.65 6.58
CA SER A 76 -3.47 6.67 6.20
C SER A 76 -2.82 7.91 6.81
N MET A 77 -1.99 7.72 7.84
CA MET A 77 -1.32 8.79 8.55
C MET A 77 0.19 8.67 8.35
N GLY A 78 0.77 9.65 7.69
CA GLY A 78 2.21 9.76 7.48
C GLY A 78 2.59 11.22 7.49
N ALA A 79 3.87 11.48 7.76
CA ALA A 79 4.46 12.80 7.53
C ALA A 79 4.46 13.08 6.01
N ALA A 80 3.32 13.50 5.48
CA ALA A 80 3.28 14.29 4.27
C ALA A 80 3.86 15.65 4.65
N ALA A 81 5.15 15.86 4.38
CA ALA A 81 5.69 17.21 4.36
C ALA A 81 4.92 18.01 3.29
N PRO A 82 4.62 19.30 3.55
CA PRO A 82 3.81 20.16 2.68
C PRO A 82 4.38 20.31 1.26
#